data_AF-B9X9S6-F1
#
_entry.id   AF-B9X9S6-F1
#
_cell.length_a   1.000
_cell.length_b   1.000
_cell.length_c   1.000
_cell.angle_alpha   90.00
_cell.angle_beta   90.00
_cell.angle_gamma   90.00
#
_symmetry.space_group_name_H-M   'P 1'
#
loop_
_entity.id
_entity.type
_entity.pdbx_description
1 polymer ?
#
loop_
_entity_poly.entity_id
_entity_poly.type
_entity_poly.pdbx_seq_one_letter_code
_entity_poly.pdbx_strand_id
1 'polypeptide(L)'
;MKVHCIALALLAMATFNAGASQQSATGFASWYGEDHRGRLMANGKKFDPDRLTAASWFYPLGTRVRVTTYDVRDGKKQPRSVLVTITDRGPAKDLVRDGRIIDLGHAAFKALADPDQGLVSVKVQPLKDVSISNLRAMR
;
A
#
# COMPACT_ATOMS: atom_id res chain seq x y z
N MET A 1 39.02 -22.24 -49.02
CA MET A 1 38.02 -21.17 -49.12
C MET A 1 37.60 -20.80 -47.70
N LYS A 2 38.10 -19.68 -47.18
CA LYS A 2 37.70 -19.08 -45.90
C LYS A 2 36.29 -18.52 -46.05
N VAL A 3 35.44 -18.70 -45.05
CA VAL A 3 34.68 -17.74 -44.21
C VAL A 3 33.41 -18.43 -43.78
N HIS A 4 33.12 -18.49 -42.48
CA HIS A 4 31.78 -18.22 -41.95
C HIS A 4 31.98 -17.70 -40.51
N CYS A 5 32.01 -16.38 -40.40
CA CYS A 5 31.94 -15.67 -39.13
C CYS A 5 30.56 -15.93 -38.51
N ILE A 6 30.51 -16.61 -37.38
CA ILE A 6 29.31 -16.70 -36.57
C ILE A 6 29.32 -15.47 -35.66
N ALA A 7 28.56 -14.44 -36.05
CA ALA A 7 28.32 -13.28 -35.21
C ALA A 7 27.43 -13.70 -34.04
N LEU A 8 28.01 -13.75 -32.84
CA LEU A 8 27.29 -13.98 -31.60
C LEU A 8 26.52 -12.71 -31.25
N ALA A 9 25.21 -12.70 -31.51
CA ALA A 9 24.34 -11.60 -31.13
C ALA A 9 24.18 -11.59 -29.60
N LEU A 10 24.85 -10.66 -28.93
CA LEU A 10 24.60 -10.33 -27.53
C LEU A 10 23.22 -9.66 -27.42
N LEU A 11 22.21 -10.45 -27.07
CA LEU A 11 20.91 -9.92 -26.66
C LEU A 11 21.07 -9.30 -25.27
N ALA A 12 21.34 -7.99 -25.21
CA ALA A 12 21.26 -7.24 -23.98
C ALA A 12 19.79 -7.19 -23.54
N MET A 13 19.40 -8.08 -22.62
CA MET A 13 18.13 -7.96 -21.92
C MET A 13 18.18 -6.70 -21.07
N ALA A 14 17.58 -5.61 -21.56
CA ALA A 14 17.33 -4.44 -20.76
C ALA A 14 16.40 -4.84 -19.61
N THR A 15 16.93 -4.93 -18.40
CA THR A 15 16.14 -5.10 -17.20
C THR A 15 15.36 -3.82 -16.96
N PHE A 16 14.07 -3.81 -17.33
CA PHE A 16 13.17 -2.75 -16.90
C PHE A 16 12.99 -2.88 -15.38
N ASN A 17 13.78 -2.10 -14.65
CA ASN A 17 13.57 -1.94 -13.22
C ASN A 17 12.34 -1.03 -13.05
N ALA A 18 11.16 -1.65 -13.09
CA ALA A 18 9.90 -0.98 -12.78
C ALA A 18 9.84 -0.73 -11.26
N GLY A 19 10.69 0.15 -10.77
CA GLY A 19 10.54 0.75 -9.46
C GLY A 19 9.31 1.64 -9.51
N ALA A 20 8.12 1.06 -9.29
CA ALA A 20 6.92 1.83 -8.99
C ALA A 20 7.30 2.77 -7.85
N SER A 21 7.35 4.07 -8.12
CA SER A 21 7.71 5.06 -7.12
C SER A 21 6.69 4.89 -5.98
N GLN A 22 7.16 4.35 -4.86
CA GLN A 22 6.42 4.22 -3.61
C GLN A 22 6.24 5.61 -3.00
N GLN A 23 5.50 6.46 -3.70
CA GLN A 23 5.30 7.84 -3.33
C GLN A 23 4.22 7.95 -2.27
N SER A 24 4.37 8.93 -1.39
CA SER A 24 3.31 9.29 -0.46
C SER A 24 2.11 9.86 -1.22
N ALA A 25 0.90 9.49 -0.79
CA ALA A 25 -0.35 9.99 -1.36
C ALA A 25 -1.27 10.52 -0.25
N THR A 26 -2.19 11.40 -0.61
CA THR A 26 -3.25 11.93 0.25
C THR A 26 -4.60 11.66 -0.39
N GLY A 27 -5.62 11.39 0.44
CA GLY A 27 -6.97 11.09 -0.01
C GLY A 27 -7.80 10.60 1.15
N PHE A 28 -8.83 9.81 0.87
CA PHE A 28 -9.70 9.25 1.91
C PHE A 28 -9.40 7.78 2.20
N ALA A 29 -9.58 7.40 3.46
CA ALA A 29 -9.63 6.01 3.91
C ALA A 29 -11.03 5.66 4.41
N SER A 30 -11.50 4.47 4.04
CA SER A 30 -12.65 3.82 4.67
C SER A 30 -12.21 2.45 5.22
N TRP A 31 -13.16 1.57 5.54
CA TRP A 31 -12.85 0.25 6.09
C TRP A 31 -13.82 -0.85 5.68
N TYR A 32 -13.36 -2.10 5.81
CA TYR A 32 -14.14 -3.32 5.69
C TYR A 32 -13.84 -4.25 6.88
N GLY A 33 -14.84 -5.03 7.31
CA GLY A 33 -14.78 -5.79 8.55
C GLY A 33 -15.42 -7.17 8.48
N GLU A 34 -16.13 -7.54 9.54
CA GLU A 34 -16.60 -8.90 9.84
C GLU A 34 -17.30 -9.59 8.65
N ASP A 35 -18.12 -8.86 7.89
CA ASP A 35 -18.83 -9.38 6.70
C ASP A 35 -17.90 -9.94 5.60
N HIS A 36 -16.62 -9.58 5.65
CA HIS A 36 -15.59 -10.04 4.72
C HIS A 36 -14.71 -11.15 5.30
N ARG A 37 -14.89 -11.54 6.58
CA ARG A 37 -14.05 -12.55 7.23
C ARG A 37 -13.97 -13.82 6.39
N GLY A 38 -12.75 -14.33 6.21
CA GLY A 38 -12.50 -15.58 5.50
C GLY A 38 -12.54 -15.48 3.97
N ARG A 39 -12.93 -14.34 3.39
CA ARG A 39 -12.87 -14.12 1.93
C ARG A 39 -11.42 -14.11 1.46
N LEU A 40 -11.18 -14.60 0.24
CA LEU A 40 -9.86 -14.59 -0.36
C LEU A 40 -9.49 -13.18 -0.82
N MET A 41 -8.36 -12.66 -0.35
CA MET A 41 -7.80 -11.38 -0.79
C MET A 41 -6.94 -11.58 -2.04
N ALA A 42 -6.59 -10.50 -2.74
CA ALA A 42 -5.74 -10.54 -3.93
C ALA A 42 -4.33 -11.12 -3.68
N ASN A 43 -3.85 -11.17 -2.44
CA ASN A 43 -2.61 -11.86 -2.09
C ASN A 43 -2.76 -13.39 -1.91
N GLY A 44 -3.95 -13.94 -2.15
CA GLY A 44 -4.26 -15.36 -2.01
C GLY A 44 -4.46 -15.85 -0.57
N LYS A 45 -4.51 -14.95 0.42
CA LYS A 45 -4.78 -15.30 1.83
C LYS A 45 -6.20 -14.90 2.22
N LYS A 46 -6.76 -15.61 3.20
CA LYS A 46 -8.07 -15.26 3.78
C LYS A 46 -7.97 -13.95 4.57
N PHE A 47 -8.97 -13.09 4.42
CA PHE A 47 -9.11 -11.88 5.21
C PHE A 47 -9.40 -12.22 6.68
N ASP A 48 -8.73 -11.48 7.56
CA ASP A 48 -8.86 -11.55 9.00
C ASP A 48 -9.04 -10.11 9.52
N PRO A 49 -10.26 -9.72 9.95
CA PRO A 49 -10.58 -8.34 10.34
C PRO A 49 -9.82 -7.88 11.58
N ASP A 50 -9.20 -8.80 12.32
CA ASP A 50 -8.41 -8.54 13.51
C ASP A 50 -6.95 -8.16 13.17
N ARG A 51 -6.56 -8.21 11.88
CA ARG A 51 -5.21 -7.86 11.40
C ARG A 51 -5.11 -6.43 10.89
N LEU A 52 -3.89 -5.91 10.97
CA LEU A 52 -3.52 -4.59 10.44
C LEU A 52 -3.18 -4.67 8.95
N THR A 53 -4.22 -4.84 8.13
CA THR A 53 -4.12 -4.96 6.67
C THR A 53 -4.97 -3.93 5.95
N ALA A 54 -4.73 -3.76 4.63
CA ALA A 54 -5.47 -2.82 3.81
C ALA A 54 -5.57 -3.27 2.35
N ALA A 55 -6.58 -2.76 1.65
CA ALA A 55 -6.78 -2.87 0.22
C ALA A 55 -6.37 -1.56 -0.47
N SER A 56 -5.56 -1.62 -1.52
CA SER A 56 -5.22 -0.45 -2.34
C SER A 56 -4.80 -0.82 -3.76
N TRP A 57 -5.17 0.01 -4.75
CA TRP A 57 -4.65 -0.05 -6.11
C TRP A 57 -3.29 0.63 -6.27
N PHE A 58 -2.95 1.56 -5.38
CA PHE A 58 -1.83 2.49 -5.56
C PHE A 58 -0.50 1.93 -5.06
N TYR A 59 -0.53 0.84 -4.31
CA TYR A 59 0.64 0.24 -3.67
C TYR A 59 0.73 -1.25 -4.03
N PRO A 60 1.92 -1.80 -4.32
CA PRO A 60 2.08 -3.23 -4.54
C PRO A 60 1.63 -4.07 -3.34
N LEU A 61 1.12 -5.28 -3.59
CA LEU A 61 0.83 -6.24 -2.51
C LEU A 61 2.12 -6.52 -1.70
N GLY A 62 1.98 -6.63 -0.39
CA GLY A 62 3.10 -6.79 0.55
C GLY A 62 3.75 -5.48 1.01
N THR A 63 3.46 -4.35 0.35
CA THR A 63 3.98 -3.04 0.77
C THR A 63 3.48 -2.72 2.18
N ARG A 64 4.39 -2.29 3.06
CA ARG A 64 4.03 -1.72 4.36
C ARG A 64 3.88 -0.22 4.22
N VAL A 65 2.76 0.33 4.68
CA VAL A 65 2.48 1.76 4.62
C VAL A 65 2.11 2.29 6.00
N ARG A 66 2.51 3.52 6.30
CA ARG A 66 1.97 4.32 7.39
C ARG A 66 0.80 5.13 6.87
N VAL A 67 -0.35 4.99 7.50
CA VAL A 67 -1.56 5.76 7.22
C VAL A 67 -1.75 6.73 8.37
N THR A 68 -1.83 8.03 8.09
CA THR A 68 -1.93 9.10 9.09
C THR A 68 -3.12 10.00 8.81
N THR A 69 -3.99 10.27 9.78
CA THR A 69 -5.07 11.25 9.64
C THR A 69 -4.51 12.68 9.61
N TYR A 70 -4.97 13.57 8.72
CA TYR A 70 -4.42 14.95 8.64
C TYR A 70 -5.46 16.09 8.70
N ASP A 71 -6.73 15.85 8.37
CA ASP A 71 -7.79 16.86 8.52
C ASP A 71 -8.70 16.48 9.69
N VAL A 72 -8.51 17.13 10.83
CA VAL A 72 -9.30 16.85 12.04
C VAL A 72 -10.42 17.87 12.11
N ARG A 73 -11.63 17.47 11.68
CA ARG A 73 -12.83 18.33 11.73
C ARG A 73 -13.27 18.69 13.17
N ASP A 74 -12.79 17.94 14.17
CA ASP A 74 -13.02 18.19 15.59
C ASP A 74 -11.78 18.75 16.29
N GLY A 75 -11.38 19.96 15.92
CA GLY A 75 -10.74 20.99 16.75
C GLY A 75 -9.46 20.75 17.56
N LYS A 76 -9.13 19.54 18.06
CA LYS A 76 -8.05 19.36 19.08
C LYS A 76 -7.42 17.95 19.16
N LYS A 77 -7.54 17.07 18.16
CA LYS A 77 -6.86 15.76 18.21
C LYS A 77 -5.59 15.76 17.37
N GLN A 78 -4.49 15.29 17.95
CA GLN A 78 -3.25 15.03 17.24
C GLN A 78 -3.49 14.03 16.08
N PRO A 79 -2.74 14.12 14.97
CA PRO A 79 -2.75 13.11 13.92
C PRO A 79 -2.53 11.72 14.51
N ARG A 80 -3.44 10.78 14.21
CA ARG A 80 -3.24 9.36 14.53
C ARG A 80 -2.65 8.66 13.33
N SER A 81 -1.89 7.59 13.58
CA SER A 81 -1.34 6.77 12.51
C SER A 81 -1.37 5.29 12.82
N VAL A 82 -1.48 4.48 11.77
CA VAL A 82 -1.42 3.02 11.84
C VAL A 82 -0.49 2.49 10.74
N LEU A 83 0.28 1.45 11.05
CA LEU A 83 1.05 0.71 10.05
C LEU A 83 0.22 -0.47 9.56
N VAL A 84 0.08 -0.59 8.25
CA VAL A 84 -0.66 -1.69 7.62
C VAL A 84 0.15 -2.31 6.49
N THR A 85 -0.20 -3.56 6.17
CA THR A 85 0.31 -4.25 4.98
C THR A 85 -0.76 -4.26 3.90
N ILE A 86 -0.39 -3.94 2.66
CA ILE A 86 -1.30 -4.02 1.52
C ILE A 86 -1.48 -5.51 1.15
N THR A 87 -2.68 -6.03 1.33
CA THR A 87 -2.98 -7.45 1.12
C THR A 87 -4.04 -7.68 0.07
N ASP A 88 -4.75 -6.63 -0.35
CA ASP A 88 -5.86 -6.74 -1.28
C ASP A 88 -5.94 -5.56 -2.27
N ARG A 89 -6.89 -5.64 -3.21
CA ARG A 89 -7.17 -4.61 -4.22
C ARG A 89 -8.54 -4.00 -4.02
N GLY A 90 -8.58 -2.68 -4.15
CA GLY A 90 -9.72 -1.83 -3.84
C GLY A 90 -9.23 -0.39 -3.63
N PRO A 91 -10.11 0.58 -3.37
CA PRO A 91 -11.58 0.51 -3.37
C PRO A 91 -12.19 0.31 -4.77
N ALA A 92 -13.53 0.28 -4.89
CA ALA A 92 -14.21 0.30 -6.19
C ALA A 92 -13.78 1.55 -7.01
N LYS A 93 -13.77 1.43 -8.35
CA LYS A 93 -13.12 2.43 -9.23
C LYS A 93 -13.79 3.80 -9.19
N ASP A 94 -15.09 3.84 -8.99
CA ASP A 94 -15.89 5.04 -8.71
C ASP A 94 -15.44 5.72 -7.41
N LEU A 95 -15.31 4.97 -6.31
CA LEU A 95 -14.82 5.52 -5.03
C LEU A 95 -13.40 6.07 -5.13
N VAL A 96 -12.56 5.44 -5.96
CA VAL A 96 -11.21 5.94 -6.25
C VAL A 96 -11.24 7.29 -6.97
N ARG A 97 -12.17 7.48 -7.92
CA ARG A 97 -12.37 8.76 -8.61
C ARG A 97 -12.84 9.86 -7.65
N ASP A 98 -13.57 9.47 -6.61
CA ASP A 98 -14.01 10.36 -5.52
C ASP A 98 -12.92 10.56 -4.44
N GLY A 99 -11.70 10.07 -4.68
CA GLY A 99 -10.54 10.32 -3.83
C GLY A 99 -10.29 9.29 -2.73
N ARG A 100 -11.02 8.17 -2.70
CA ARG A 100 -10.74 7.07 -1.76
C ARG A 100 -9.55 6.24 -2.24
N ILE A 101 -8.43 6.32 -1.52
CA ILE A 101 -7.16 5.71 -1.94
C ILE A 101 -6.84 4.39 -1.25
N ILE A 102 -7.51 4.10 -0.13
CA ILE A 102 -7.25 2.91 0.69
C ILE A 102 -8.50 2.50 1.47
N ASP A 103 -8.78 1.20 1.52
CA ASP A 103 -9.74 0.64 2.49
C ASP A 103 -8.97 -0.17 3.52
N LEU A 104 -9.16 0.15 4.80
CA LEU A 104 -8.48 -0.51 5.93
C LEU A 104 -9.28 -1.73 6.42
N GLY A 105 -8.60 -2.75 6.93
CA GLY A 105 -9.26 -3.76 7.76
C GLY A 105 -9.79 -3.11 9.05
N HIS A 106 -10.89 -3.65 9.59
CA HIS A 106 -11.56 -3.08 10.77
C HIS A 106 -10.62 -2.78 11.95
N ALA A 107 -9.73 -3.70 12.33
CA ALA A 107 -8.74 -3.45 13.38
C ALA A 107 -7.79 -2.27 13.07
N ALA A 108 -7.37 -2.13 11.81
CA ALA A 108 -6.52 -1.02 11.38
C ALA A 108 -7.27 0.32 11.42
N PHE A 109 -8.53 0.34 10.95
CA PHE A 109 -9.32 1.57 10.99
C PHE A 109 -9.62 1.98 12.42
N LYS A 110 -10.03 1.05 13.29
CA LYS A 110 -10.28 1.30 14.72
C LYS A 110 -9.05 1.87 15.45
N ALA A 111 -7.85 1.45 15.06
CA ALA A 111 -6.60 2.01 15.60
C ALA A 111 -6.32 3.44 15.10
N LEU A 112 -6.83 3.79 13.92
CA LEU A 112 -6.62 5.09 13.27
C LEU A 112 -7.69 6.12 13.68
N ALA A 113 -8.97 5.72 13.63
CA ALA A 113 -10.15 6.56 13.73
C ALA A 113 -11.32 5.80 14.34
N ASP A 114 -12.39 6.50 14.71
CA ASP A 114 -13.61 5.87 15.18
C ASP A 114 -14.35 5.24 13.98
N PRO A 115 -14.63 3.92 13.98
CA PRO A 115 -15.34 3.25 12.87
C PRO A 115 -16.64 3.92 12.46
N ASP A 116 -17.34 4.58 13.39
CA ASP A 116 -18.60 5.30 13.14
C ASP A 116 -18.43 6.51 12.21
N GLN A 117 -17.21 7.03 12.07
CA GLN A 117 -16.91 8.08 11.09
C GLN A 117 -17.02 7.57 9.64
N GLY A 118 -16.77 6.27 9.41
CA GLY A 118 -16.85 5.60 8.11
C GLY A 118 -15.81 6.03 7.06
N LEU A 119 -15.40 7.29 7.05
CA LEU A 119 -14.49 7.89 6.07
C LEU A 119 -13.65 9.00 6.73
N VAL A 120 -12.33 8.98 6.52
CA VAL A 120 -11.40 9.99 7.07
C VAL A 120 -10.33 10.42 6.07
N SER A 121 -9.90 11.69 6.12
CA SER A 121 -8.77 12.19 5.32
C SER A 121 -7.44 11.64 5.83
N VAL A 122 -6.66 10.98 4.97
CA VAL A 122 -5.39 10.32 5.31
C VAL A 122 -4.24 10.62 4.35
N LYS A 123 -3.04 10.69 4.92
CA LYS A 123 -1.78 10.63 4.19
C LYS A 123 -1.25 9.19 4.31
N VAL A 124 -1.00 8.54 3.18
CA VAL A 124 -0.44 7.19 3.10
C VAL A 124 1.00 7.28 2.63
N GLN A 125 1.92 6.68 3.38
CA GLN A 125 3.35 6.75 3.13
C GLN A 125 3.96 5.34 3.17
N PRO A 126 4.50 4.84 2.05
CA PRO A 126 5.26 3.60 2.07
C PRO A 126 6.46 3.70 3.01
N LEU A 127 6.71 2.63 3.75
CA LEU A 127 7.94 2.50 4.51
C LEU A 127 9.08 2.26 3.52
N LYS A 128 10.13 3.08 3.58
CA LYS A 128 11.36 2.79 2.84
C LYS A 128 11.99 1.57 3.47
N ASP A 129 12.26 0.53 2.67
CA ASP A 129 13.11 -0.55 3.10
C ASP A 129 14.48 0.06 3.43
N VAL A 130 14.91 -0.08 4.69
CA VAL A 130 16.30 0.19 5.04
C VAL A 130 17.11 -0.94 4.42
N SER A 131 17.53 -0.77 3.17
CA SER A 131 18.42 -1.71 2.52
C SER A 131 19.71 -1.79 3.34
N ILE A 132 20.20 -3.00 3.60
CA ILE A 132 21.44 -3.25 4.36
C ILE A 132 22.64 -2.49 3.77
N SER A 133 22.59 -2.12 2.49
CA SER A 133 23.57 -1.23 1.83
C SER A 133 23.69 0.15 2.50
N ASN A 134 22.58 0.74 2.98
CA ASN A 134 22.58 2.05 3.62
C ASN A 134 23.09 2.01 5.07
N LEU A 135 23.00 0.85 5.74
CA LEU A 135 23.52 0.66 7.10
C LEU A 135 25.06 0.60 7.15
N ARG A 136 25.73 0.27 6.04
CA ARG A 136 27.21 0.28 5.95
C ARG A 136 27.80 1.66 5.65
N ALA A 137 27.03 2.56 5.04
CA ALA A 137 27.48 3.91 4.66
C ALA A 137 27.32 4.95 5.80
N MET A 138 26.72 4.57 6.93
CA MET A 138 26.49 5.43 8.10
C MET A 138 27.39 5.07 9.29
N ARG A 139 28.46 4.30 9.06
CA ARG A 139 29.53 4.04 10.03
C ARG A 139 30.82 4.69 9.57
#